data_AF-R1CZB6-F1
#
_entry.id   AF-R1CZB6-F1
#
_cell.length_a   1.000
_cell.length_b   1.000
_cell.length_c   1.000
_cell.angle_alpha   90.00
_cell.angle_beta   90.00
_cell.angle_gamma   90.00
#
_symmetry.space_group_name_H-M   'P 1'
#
loop_
_entity.id
_entity.type
_entity.pdbx_description
1 polymer ?
#
loop_
_entity_poly.entity_id
_entity_poly.type
_entity_poly.pdbx_seq_one_letter_code
_entity_poly.pdbx_strand_id
1 'polypeptide(L)'
;MVAIWSVAACAARFARPRGVLSPLPARCLVTMSAAKRRVVFLGTPAVAARSLELLLDASAQGGGGGFEVAAVVSQPPARSGRKMKLTASPVQTLAEARGIELLTPASAKEEAFLARLDELQPDLCITAAYGCFLPQRFLDIPRFGTLNVHPSLLPLYRGAAPLQRCLEAGDAVAGVSVAFTVLKMDAGPLLRQEERPLVGDEQEPPLLLELFERGTEPLEAEDLLLDALPSVWDGSCAGQLAPQEDARATKAAKLSTADAELRLEQLSASEAHNKVRAFAGWPGTWTRISIGGAEPIRVKLLQTRLGAAARSRHLSPPLQSSSRPTGRQVALAAGGGALRLVCGDGSLLEVLRLTLPGKKPVDARAFWNGLNGRRAEWASAPPDAAAAPEHAAASAPPEPLAAAVGAKRQRVEVTEPPPPGFTWGGKY
;
A
#
# COMPACT_ATOMS: atom_id res chain seq x y z
N MET A 1 17.67 -42.06 11.78
CA MET A 1 17.53 -41.71 10.36
C MET A 1 16.67 -40.46 10.25
N VAL A 2 17.27 -39.32 9.92
CA VAL A 2 16.56 -38.11 9.45
C VAL A 2 17.44 -37.53 8.35
N ALA A 3 16.91 -37.33 7.15
CA ALA A 3 17.71 -36.99 5.98
C ALA A 3 17.88 -35.47 5.83
N ILE A 4 19.14 -35.02 5.84
CA ILE A 4 19.50 -33.64 5.52
C ILE A 4 19.32 -33.44 4.01
N TRP A 5 18.44 -32.53 3.60
CA TRP A 5 18.29 -32.16 2.19
C TRP A 5 19.44 -31.26 1.76
N SER A 6 20.24 -31.75 0.81
CA SER A 6 21.44 -31.06 0.31
C SER A 6 21.14 -30.23 -0.95
N VAL A 7 21.91 -29.16 -1.15
CA VAL A 7 21.75 -28.12 -2.19
C VAL A 7 22.00 -28.63 -3.63
N ALA A 8 22.36 -29.90 -3.80
CA ALA A 8 22.83 -30.48 -5.06
C ALA A 8 21.79 -30.58 -6.21
N ALA A 9 20.49 -30.44 -5.93
CA ALA A 9 19.43 -30.73 -6.91
C ALA A 9 19.37 -29.78 -8.14
N CYS A 10 19.97 -28.59 -8.06
CA CYS A 10 19.88 -27.58 -9.13
C CYS A 10 20.89 -27.78 -10.28
N ALA A 11 22.02 -28.46 -10.04
CA ALA A 11 23.15 -28.47 -10.97
C ALA A 11 23.05 -29.51 -12.13
N ALA A 12 22.17 -30.49 -12.03
CA ALA A 12 22.26 -31.74 -12.80
C ALA A 12 21.59 -31.75 -14.19
N ARG A 13 21.65 -30.64 -14.97
CA ARG A 13 21.05 -30.56 -16.33
C ARG A 13 21.97 -30.12 -17.47
N PHE A 14 23.23 -29.76 -17.23
CA PHE A 14 24.14 -29.25 -18.26
C PHE A 14 25.39 -30.13 -18.49
N ALA A 15 25.23 -31.25 -19.22
CA ALA A 15 26.36 -32.01 -19.76
C ALA A 15 25.98 -32.89 -20.98
N ARG A 16 26.48 -32.54 -22.18
CA ARG A 16 26.68 -33.47 -23.31
C ARG A 16 27.96 -33.07 -24.09
N PRO A 17 28.67 -34.04 -24.71
CA PRO A 17 30.04 -33.83 -25.19
C PRO A 17 30.14 -33.14 -26.56
N ARG A 18 31.33 -32.62 -26.87
CA ARG A 18 31.66 -31.92 -28.12
C ARG A 18 31.79 -32.90 -29.29
N GLY A 19 31.08 -32.63 -30.39
CA GLY A 19 31.33 -33.22 -31.71
C GLY A 19 31.98 -32.20 -32.65
N VAL A 20 32.77 -32.66 -33.62
CA VAL A 20 33.45 -31.81 -34.61
C VAL A 20 32.48 -31.44 -35.74
N LEU A 21 32.54 -30.19 -36.22
CA LEU A 21 31.74 -29.69 -37.34
C LEU A 21 32.62 -29.16 -38.48
N SER A 22 32.20 -29.47 -39.70
CA SER A 22 32.80 -28.95 -40.95
C SER A 22 32.11 -27.64 -41.36
N PRO A 23 32.80 -26.67 -41.99
CA PRO A 23 32.19 -25.39 -42.35
C PRO A 23 31.11 -25.51 -43.43
N LEU A 24 30.00 -24.81 -43.23
CA LEU A 24 28.96 -24.56 -44.24
C LEU A 24 28.96 -23.09 -44.65
N PRO A 25 28.52 -22.75 -45.88
CA PRO A 25 28.68 -21.41 -46.44
C PRO A 25 27.79 -20.37 -45.75
N ALA A 26 28.25 -19.11 -45.77
CA ALA A 26 27.55 -17.99 -45.16
C ALA A 26 26.12 -17.83 -45.69
N ARG A 27 25.15 -17.90 -44.78
CA ARG A 27 23.75 -17.49 -45.01
C ARG A 27 23.48 -16.19 -44.28
N CYS A 28 22.49 -15.43 -44.76
CA CYS A 28 22.10 -14.15 -44.20
C CYS A 28 21.91 -14.21 -42.68
N LEU A 29 22.62 -13.33 -41.96
CA LEU A 29 22.29 -12.99 -40.59
C LEU A 29 20.96 -12.23 -40.57
N VAL A 30 19.86 -12.98 -40.60
CA VAL A 30 18.63 -12.52 -39.96
C VAL A 30 19.00 -12.36 -38.49
N THR A 31 19.14 -11.11 -38.04
CA THR A 31 19.32 -10.77 -36.64
C THR A 31 18.01 -11.10 -35.92
N MET A 32 17.88 -12.36 -35.51
CA MET A 32 16.87 -12.75 -34.54
C MET A 32 17.16 -11.98 -33.27
N SER A 33 16.34 -10.95 -33.00
CA SER A 33 16.28 -10.36 -31.68
C SER A 33 16.11 -11.50 -30.67
N ALA A 34 16.89 -11.49 -29.60
CA ALA A 34 16.61 -12.37 -28.48
C ALA A 34 15.13 -12.15 -28.07
N ALA A 35 14.39 -13.23 -27.87
CA ALA A 35 13.00 -13.12 -27.46
C ALA A 35 12.94 -12.40 -26.12
N LYS A 36 12.15 -11.32 -26.04
CA LYS A 36 11.98 -10.54 -24.81
C LYS A 36 11.45 -11.43 -23.69
N ARG A 37 11.97 -11.23 -22.48
CA ARG A 37 11.47 -11.89 -21.27
C ARG A 37 10.05 -11.44 -20.96
N ARG A 38 9.17 -12.38 -20.64
CA ARG A 38 7.75 -12.11 -20.40
C ARG A 38 7.50 -11.79 -18.93
N VAL A 39 7.30 -10.51 -18.62
CA VAL A 39 6.99 -10.04 -17.26
C VAL A 39 5.48 -9.86 -17.09
N VAL A 40 4.93 -10.33 -15.97
CA VAL A 40 3.58 -9.97 -15.52
C VAL A 40 3.69 -9.08 -14.29
N PHE A 41 3.13 -7.88 -14.36
CA PHE A 41 3.16 -6.93 -13.24
C PHE A 41 1.89 -7.04 -12.38
N LEU A 42 2.03 -6.95 -11.06
CA LEU A 42 0.92 -7.04 -10.12
C LEU A 42 0.94 -5.84 -9.15
N GLY A 43 -0.12 -5.03 -9.19
CA GLY A 43 -0.20 -3.83 -8.36
C GLY A 43 -1.61 -3.25 -8.30
N THR A 44 -1.82 -2.22 -7.49
CA THR A 44 -3.15 -1.59 -7.36
C THR A 44 -3.10 -0.08 -7.06
N PRO A 45 -2.42 0.41 -5.99
CA PRO A 45 -2.42 1.84 -5.67
C PRO A 45 -1.53 2.67 -6.61
N ALA A 46 -1.58 4.00 -6.48
CA ALA A 46 -0.85 4.93 -7.35
C ALA A 46 0.68 4.71 -7.35
N VAL A 47 1.28 4.35 -6.21
CA VAL A 47 2.71 4.01 -6.13
C VAL A 47 3.07 2.77 -6.97
N ALA A 48 2.16 1.81 -7.11
CA ALA A 48 2.33 0.66 -7.97
C ALA A 48 2.10 1.00 -9.45
N ALA A 49 1.21 1.95 -9.76
CA ALA A 49 1.08 2.48 -11.11
C ALA A 49 2.38 3.17 -11.55
N ARG A 50 3.05 3.89 -10.64
CA ARG A 50 4.37 4.47 -10.90
C ARG A 50 5.43 3.41 -11.21
N SER A 51 5.54 2.34 -10.41
CA SER A 51 6.42 1.20 -10.74
C SER A 51 6.09 0.58 -12.11
N LEU A 52 4.81 0.51 -12.51
CA LEU A 52 4.42 0.02 -13.83
C LEU A 52 4.86 0.95 -14.97
N GLU A 53 4.74 2.27 -14.83
CA GLU A 53 5.27 3.24 -15.82
C GLU A 53 6.76 3.01 -16.06
N LEU A 54 7.53 2.91 -14.98
CA LEU A 54 8.98 2.75 -15.00
C LEU A 54 9.41 1.44 -15.67
N LEU A 55 8.73 0.32 -15.36
CA LEU A 55 8.95 -0.96 -16.03
C LEU A 55 8.60 -0.91 -17.52
N LEU A 56 7.52 -0.22 -17.91
CA LEU A 56 7.12 -0.07 -19.30
C LEU A 56 8.12 0.76 -20.11
N ASP A 57 8.54 1.89 -19.56
CA ASP A 57 9.43 2.84 -20.23
C ASP A 57 10.87 2.25 -20.32
N ALA A 58 11.31 1.48 -19.31
CA ALA A 58 12.55 0.69 -19.39
C ALA A 58 12.45 -0.45 -20.43
N SER A 59 11.33 -1.20 -20.48
CA SER A 59 11.07 -2.21 -21.51
C SER A 59 11.12 -1.62 -22.93
N ALA A 60 10.61 -0.41 -23.12
CA ALA A 60 10.66 0.30 -24.40
C ALA A 60 12.09 0.72 -24.79
N GLN A 61 12.92 1.10 -23.82
CA GLN A 61 14.33 1.49 -24.02
C GLN A 61 15.29 0.29 -24.13
N GLY A 62 14.83 -0.93 -23.82
CA GLY A 62 15.68 -2.13 -23.80
C GLY A 62 16.44 -2.36 -22.48
N GLY A 63 16.10 -1.60 -21.44
CA GLY A 63 16.66 -1.76 -20.09
C GLY A 63 16.29 -3.10 -19.44
N GLY A 64 16.89 -3.36 -18.27
CA GLY A 64 16.62 -4.58 -17.49
C GLY A 64 16.87 -5.90 -18.24
N GLY A 65 17.82 -5.93 -19.16
CA GLY A 65 18.21 -7.14 -19.89
C GLY A 65 17.23 -7.62 -20.97
N GLY A 66 16.26 -6.79 -21.38
CA GLY A 66 15.38 -7.06 -22.52
C GLY A 66 14.11 -7.86 -22.18
N PHE A 67 13.10 -7.16 -21.66
CA PHE A 67 11.80 -7.74 -21.31
C PHE A 67 10.61 -7.00 -21.97
N GLU A 68 9.42 -7.59 -21.87
CA GLU A 68 8.12 -6.99 -22.17
C GLU A 68 7.17 -7.19 -20.99
N VAL A 69 6.27 -6.23 -20.73
CA VAL A 69 5.15 -6.42 -19.79
C VAL A 69 4.00 -7.07 -20.55
N ALA A 70 3.88 -8.40 -20.44
CA ALA A 70 2.93 -9.21 -21.18
C ALA A 70 1.48 -9.06 -20.67
N ALA A 71 1.31 -8.84 -19.35
CA ALA A 71 0.03 -8.51 -18.74
C ALA A 71 0.22 -7.76 -17.40
N VAL A 72 -0.88 -7.15 -16.94
CA VAL A 72 -1.00 -6.47 -15.65
C VAL A 72 -2.12 -7.10 -14.84
N VAL A 73 -1.89 -7.31 -13.54
CA VAL A 73 -2.89 -7.79 -12.58
C VAL A 73 -3.19 -6.69 -11.56
N SER A 74 -4.46 -6.44 -11.31
CA SER A 74 -4.93 -5.51 -10.27
C SER A 74 -6.06 -6.13 -9.45
N GLN A 75 -6.26 -5.64 -8.22
CA GLN A 75 -7.55 -5.83 -7.56
C GLN A 75 -8.66 -5.22 -8.44
N PRO A 76 -9.88 -5.80 -8.43
CA PRO A 76 -11.01 -5.28 -9.20
C PRO A 76 -11.46 -3.91 -8.70
N PRO A 77 -12.23 -3.15 -9.52
CA PRO A 77 -12.77 -1.86 -9.14
C PRO A 77 -13.44 -1.84 -7.76
N ALA A 78 -13.06 -0.87 -6.92
CA ALA A 78 -13.51 -0.76 -5.54
C ALA A 78 -14.37 0.50 -5.33
N ARG A 79 -15.22 0.50 -4.30
CA ARG A 79 -15.99 1.71 -3.92
C ARG A 79 -15.07 2.73 -3.25
N SER A 80 -14.83 3.86 -3.89
CA SER A 80 -13.85 4.86 -3.45
C SER A 80 -14.44 6.28 -3.30
N GLY A 81 -13.71 7.11 -2.54
CA GLY A 81 -14.01 8.53 -2.32
C GLY A 81 -15.31 8.81 -1.54
N ARG A 82 -15.60 10.09 -1.30
CA ARG A 82 -16.78 10.51 -0.50
C ARG A 82 -18.14 10.11 -1.10
N LYS A 83 -18.18 9.69 -2.37
CA LYS A 83 -19.40 9.23 -3.06
C LYS A 83 -19.47 7.70 -3.21
N MET A 84 -18.51 6.96 -2.64
CA MET A 84 -18.41 5.49 -2.69
C MET A 84 -18.67 4.89 -4.07
N LYS A 85 -18.21 5.58 -5.13
CA LYS A 85 -18.38 5.14 -6.52
C LYS A 85 -17.46 3.96 -6.78
N LEU A 86 -17.96 2.96 -7.52
CA LEU A 86 -17.10 1.94 -8.11
C LEU A 86 -16.07 2.66 -9.00
N THR A 87 -14.79 2.45 -8.70
CA THR A 87 -13.66 3.17 -9.32
C THR A 87 -12.59 2.15 -9.68
N ALA A 88 -12.06 2.23 -10.91
CA ALA A 88 -10.88 1.49 -11.33
C ALA A 88 -9.68 1.80 -10.41
N SER A 89 -8.72 0.88 -10.32
CA SER A 89 -7.45 1.19 -9.67
C SER A 89 -6.57 2.09 -10.56
N PRO A 90 -5.63 2.86 -9.99
CA PRO A 90 -4.59 3.54 -10.76
C PRO A 90 -3.83 2.61 -11.72
N VAL A 91 -3.51 1.38 -11.29
CA VAL A 91 -2.82 0.37 -12.13
C VAL A 91 -3.69 -0.10 -13.29
N GLN A 92 -4.99 -0.35 -13.04
CA GLN A 92 -5.97 -0.67 -14.09
C GLN A 92 -6.06 0.46 -15.12
N THR A 93 -6.21 1.71 -14.65
CA THR A 93 -6.38 2.89 -15.53
C THR A 93 -5.16 3.07 -16.43
N LEU A 94 -3.95 2.83 -15.90
CA LEU A 94 -2.71 2.87 -16.66
C LEU A 94 -2.59 1.71 -17.67
N ALA A 95 -2.94 0.48 -17.28
CA ALA A 95 -2.91 -0.67 -18.18
C ALA A 95 -3.88 -0.50 -19.36
N GLU A 96 -5.11 -0.06 -19.08
CA GLU A 96 -6.13 0.27 -20.09
C GLU A 96 -5.63 1.38 -21.03
N ALA A 97 -5.04 2.47 -20.50
CA ALA A 97 -4.52 3.58 -21.29
C ALA A 97 -3.27 3.23 -22.14
N ARG A 98 -2.46 2.26 -21.69
CA ARG A 98 -1.28 1.75 -22.42
C ARG A 98 -1.63 0.56 -23.35
N GLY A 99 -2.87 0.06 -23.34
CA GLY A 99 -3.33 -1.04 -24.20
C GLY A 99 -2.82 -2.44 -23.80
N ILE A 100 -2.47 -2.64 -22.53
CA ILE A 100 -1.89 -3.88 -22.00
C ILE A 100 -3.00 -4.83 -21.53
N GLU A 101 -2.80 -6.14 -21.66
CA GLU A 101 -3.75 -7.12 -21.11
C GLU A 101 -3.90 -6.95 -19.59
N LEU A 102 -5.15 -6.81 -19.13
CA LEU A 102 -5.48 -6.56 -17.73
C LEU A 102 -6.30 -7.72 -17.15
N LEU A 103 -5.82 -8.26 -16.02
CA LEU A 103 -6.51 -9.27 -15.23
C LEU A 103 -6.97 -8.66 -13.89
N THR A 104 -8.25 -8.80 -13.55
CA THR A 104 -8.83 -8.29 -12.29
C THR A 104 -9.55 -9.37 -11.46
N PRO A 105 -8.86 -10.44 -11.05
CA PRO A 105 -9.46 -11.49 -10.21
C PRO A 105 -9.89 -10.94 -8.85
N ALA A 106 -11.02 -11.43 -8.30
CA ALA A 106 -11.40 -11.08 -6.93
C ALA A 106 -10.54 -11.84 -5.88
N SER A 107 -9.88 -12.92 -6.30
CA SER A 107 -8.98 -13.75 -5.51
C SER A 107 -7.88 -14.35 -6.38
N ALA A 108 -6.62 -14.24 -5.95
CA ALA A 108 -5.47 -14.89 -6.61
C ALA A 108 -5.49 -16.44 -6.56
N LYS A 109 -6.58 -17.04 -6.06
CA LYS A 109 -6.86 -18.49 -6.08
C LYS A 109 -7.86 -18.91 -7.17
N GLU A 110 -8.37 -17.97 -7.97
CA GLU A 110 -9.36 -18.25 -9.02
C GLU A 110 -8.76 -19.12 -10.14
N GLU A 111 -9.45 -20.23 -10.46
CA GLU A 111 -8.98 -21.22 -11.43
C GLU A 111 -8.76 -20.60 -12.82
N ALA A 112 -9.71 -19.79 -13.29
CA ALA A 112 -9.62 -19.12 -14.59
C ALA A 112 -8.48 -18.08 -14.65
N PHE A 113 -8.19 -17.41 -13.54
CA PHE A 113 -7.06 -16.48 -13.45
C PHE A 113 -5.72 -17.22 -13.48
N LEU A 114 -5.59 -18.31 -12.72
CA LEU A 114 -4.38 -19.13 -12.69
C LEU A 114 -4.13 -19.83 -14.03
N ALA A 115 -5.20 -20.31 -14.70
CA ALA A 115 -5.11 -20.83 -16.06
C ALA A 115 -4.65 -19.77 -17.07
N ARG A 116 -5.23 -18.56 -17.03
CA ARG A 116 -4.82 -17.47 -17.93
C ARG A 116 -3.38 -17.00 -17.66
N LEU A 117 -2.93 -17.03 -16.41
CA LEU A 117 -1.55 -16.73 -16.06
C LEU A 117 -0.56 -17.78 -16.58
N ASP A 118 -0.93 -19.06 -16.58
CA ASP A 118 -0.14 -20.16 -17.15
C ASP A 118 -0.06 -20.04 -18.70
N GLU A 119 -1.18 -19.73 -19.36
CA GLU A 119 -1.23 -19.43 -20.80
C GLU A 119 -0.33 -18.25 -21.21
N LEU A 120 -0.15 -17.26 -20.34
CA LEU A 120 0.74 -16.11 -20.59
C LEU A 120 2.23 -16.49 -20.55
N GLN A 121 2.59 -17.65 -19.98
CA GLN A 121 3.97 -18.14 -19.82
C GLN A 121 4.96 -17.06 -19.32
N PRO A 122 4.75 -16.47 -18.12
CA PRO A 122 5.66 -15.49 -17.57
C PRO A 122 7.05 -16.08 -17.29
N ASP A 123 8.10 -15.41 -17.77
CA ASP A 123 9.45 -15.60 -17.23
C ASP A 123 9.49 -15.14 -15.76
N LEU A 124 8.82 -14.04 -15.41
CA LEU A 124 8.85 -13.44 -14.07
C LEU A 124 7.53 -12.73 -13.73
N CYS A 125 7.10 -12.81 -12.47
CA CYS A 125 6.09 -11.90 -11.92
C CYS A 125 6.77 -10.81 -11.06
N ILE A 126 6.30 -9.57 -11.14
CA ILE A 126 6.76 -8.45 -10.31
C ILE A 126 5.58 -7.86 -9.55
N THR A 127 5.61 -7.87 -8.22
CA THR A 127 4.59 -7.28 -7.35
C THR A 127 5.05 -5.95 -6.77
N ALA A 128 4.17 -4.95 -6.78
CA ALA A 128 4.33 -3.71 -6.02
C ALA A 128 2.97 -3.35 -5.40
N ALA A 129 2.88 -3.39 -4.07
CA ALA A 129 1.66 -3.06 -3.31
C ALA A 129 0.34 -3.72 -3.81
N TYR A 130 0.41 -4.96 -4.35
CA TYR A 130 -0.76 -5.69 -4.89
C TYR A 130 -1.82 -6.01 -3.81
N GLY A 131 -1.42 -6.19 -2.56
CA GLY A 131 -2.32 -6.29 -1.40
C GLY A 131 -3.12 -7.59 -1.26
N CYS A 132 -2.97 -8.55 -2.18
CA CYS A 132 -3.56 -9.89 -2.10
C CYS A 132 -2.49 -10.96 -1.79
N PHE A 133 -2.86 -11.99 -1.02
CA PHE A 133 -2.00 -13.13 -0.74
C PHE A 133 -1.90 -14.05 -1.98
N LEU A 134 -0.67 -14.36 -2.40
CA LEU A 134 -0.39 -15.24 -3.53
C LEU A 134 -0.30 -16.71 -3.06
N PRO A 135 -1.15 -17.63 -3.56
CA PRO A 135 -1.07 -19.05 -3.21
C PRO A 135 0.16 -19.71 -3.86
N GLN A 136 0.57 -20.88 -3.35
CA GLN A 136 1.72 -21.62 -3.90
C GLN A 136 1.58 -21.85 -5.42
N ARG A 137 0.40 -22.27 -5.89
CA ARG A 137 0.11 -22.45 -7.33
C ARG A 137 0.29 -21.19 -8.19
N PHE A 138 0.19 -19.98 -7.62
CA PHE A 138 0.58 -18.77 -8.34
C PHE A 138 2.11 -18.67 -8.42
N LEU A 139 2.80 -18.90 -7.31
CA LEU A 139 4.26 -18.79 -7.20
C LEU A 139 5.00 -19.85 -8.04
N ASP A 140 4.35 -20.98 -8.33
CA ASP A 140 4.88 -22.08 -9.14
C ASP A 140 4.83 -21.82 -10.67
N ILE A 141 4.05 -20.82 -11.14
CA ILE A 141 3.85 -20.57 -12.59
C ILE A 141 5.04 -19.83 -13.24
N PRO A 142 5.55 -18.70 -12.70
CA PRO A 142 6.60 -17.93 -13.37
C PRO A 142 7.95 -18.64 -13.30
N ARG A 143 8.63 -18.73 -14.44
CA ARG A 143 9.89 -19.49 -14.60
C ARG A 143 11.00 -19.13 -13.60
N PHE A 144 11.16 -17.83 -13.31
CA PHE A 144 12.13 -17.28 -12.37
C PHE A 144 11.44 -16.83 -11.06
N GLY A 145 10.19 -17.23 -10.83
CA GLY A 145 9.41 -16.89 -9.63
C GLY A 145 8.82 -15.49 -9.63
N THR A 146 8.57 -14.95 -8.44
CA THR A 146 7.96 -13.63 -8.24
C THR A 146 8.89 -12.74 -7.41
N LEU A 147 9.18 -11.53 -7.87
CA LEU A 147 9.82 -10.48 -7.07
C LEU A 147 8.79 -9.53 -6.47
N ASN A 148 9.07 -8.97 -5.29
CA ASN A 148 8.28 -7.94 -4.64
C ASN A 148 9.15 -6.71 -4.34
N VAL A 149 8.65 -5.52 -4.69
CA VAL A 149 9.18 -4.23 -4.20
C VAL A 149 8.50 -3.92 -2.88
N HIS A 150 9.26 -4.03 -1.78
CA HIS A 150 8.74 -3.91 -0.41
C HIS A 150 9.36 -2.70 0.31
N PRO A 151 8.60 -1.66 0.67
CA PRO A 151 9.14 -0.43 1.26
C PRO A 151 9.41 -0.56 2.78
N SER A 152 10.32 -1.48 3.12
CA SER A 152 11.12 -1.49 4.34
C SER A 152 12.46 -2.21 4.11
N LEU A 153 13.37 -2.09 5.07
CA LEU A 153 14.62 -2.86 5.15
C LEU A 153 14.34 -4.26 5.72
N LEU A 154 14.06 -5.24 4.87
CA LEU A 154 13.73 -6.60 5.30
C LEU A 154 14.94 -7.24 6.04
N PRO A 155 14.72 -8.06 7.08
CA PRO A 155 13.44 -8.62 7.54
C PRO A 155 12.59 -7.69 8.44
N LEU A 156 12.96 -6.42 8.63
CA LEU A 156 12.14 -5.49 9.41
C LEU A 156 10.83 -5.17 8.66
N TYR A 157 9.75 -5.00 9.42
CA TYR A 157 8.44 -4.55 8.96
C TYR A 157 7.79 -5.42 7.86
N ARG A 158 7.88 -6.75 8.00
CA ARG A 158 7.06 -7.69 7.18
C ARG A 158 5.57 -7.45 7.45
N GLY A 159 4.76 -7.23 6.42
CA GLY A 159 3.32 -7.07 6.51
C GLY A 159 2.75 -5.87 5.75
N ALA A 160 1.57 -5.42 6.20
CA ALA A 160 0.64 -4.64 5.40
C ALA A 160 0.76 -3.10 5.54
N ALA A 161 1.66 -2.61 6.39
CA ALA A 161 1.87 -1.18 6.61
C ALA A 161 3.35 -0.86 6.96
N PRO A 162 4.33 -1.27 6.13
CA PRO A 162 5.75 -1.26 6.48
C PRO A 162 6.28 0.14 6.80
N LEU A 163 6.23 1.07 5.84
CA LEU A 163 6.71 2.43 6.02
C LEU A 163 5.95 3.17 7.13
N GLN A 164 4.63 2.99 7.23
CA GLN A 164 3.82 3.63 8.26
C GLN A 164 4.28 3.22 9.66
N ARG A 165 4.57 1.93 9.90
CA ARG A 165 5.03 1.44 11.21
C ARG A 165 6.50 1.82 11.49
N CYS A 166 7.35 1.91 10.47
CA CYS A 166 8.72 2.45 10.57
C CYS A 166 8.73 3.93 11.01
N LEU A 167 7.94 4.78 10.34
CA LEU A 167 7.81 6.20 10.68
C LEU A 167 7.13 6.42 12.04
N GLU A 168 6.20 5.54 12.43
CA GLU A 168 5.54 5.55 13.74
C GLU A 168 6.50 5.18 14.89
N ALA A 169 7.35 4.16 14.69
CA ALA A 169 8.37 3.74 15.65
C ALA A 169 9.40 4.86 15.91
N GLY A 170 9.61 5.74 14.93
CA GLY A 170 10.59 6.82 15.02
C GLY A 170 11.98 6.44 14.53
N ASP A 171 12.07 5.44 13.66
CA ASP A 171 13.34 5.02 13.05
C ASP A 171 14.01 6.19 12.33
N ALA A 172 15.35 6.19 12.35
CA ALA A 172 16.18 7.20 11.68
C ALA A 172 16.50 6.85 10.21
N VAL A 173 16.12 5.64 9.76
CA VAL A 173 16.42 5.11 8.43
C VAL A 173 15.21 4.29 7.96
N ALA A 174 14.65 4.65 6.80
CA ALA A 174 13.71 3.82 6.05
C ALA A 174 14.47 3.12 4.89
N GLY A 175 13.76 2.49 3.98
CA GLY A 175 14.38 1.89 2.80
C GLY A 175 13.45 0.98 2.04
N VAL A 176 13.97 0.37 0.98
CA VAL A 176 13.23 -0.53 0.10
C VAL A 176 14.02 -1.80 -0.15
N SER A 177 13.33 -2.94 -0.11
CA SER A 177 13.88 -4.26 -0.45
C SER A 177 13.26 -4.76 -1.74
N VAL A 178 14.09 -5.31 -2.64
CA VAL A 178 13.65 -6.18 -3.73
C VAL A 178 13.91 -7.62 -3.29
N ALA A 179 12.84 -8.38 -3.07
CA ALA A 179 12.91 -9.74 -2.51
C ALA A 179 12.07 -10.72 -3.33
N PHE A 180 12.46 -12.00 -3.33
CA PHE A 180 11.62 -13.05 -3.89
C PHE A 180 10.41 -13.32 -2.98
N THR A 181 9.24 -13.50 -3.58
CA THR A 181 8.01 -13.84 -2.86
C THR A 181 7.94 -15.35 -2.65
N VAL A 182 7.69 -15.75 -1.40
CA VAL A 182 7.43 -17.14 -0.99
C VAL A 182 6.12 -17.18 -0.22
N LEU A 183 5.56 -18.39 0.00
CA LEU A 183 4.28 -18.58 0.72
C LEU A 183 4.24 -17.94 2.12
N LYS A 184 5.41 -17.77 2.75
CA LYS A 184 5.58 -17.02 4.00
C LYS A 184 5.76 -15.53 3.70
N MET A 185 4.73 -14.75 4.05
CA MET A 185 4.65 -13.29 3.87
C MET A 185 5.98 -12.57 4.13
N ASP A 186 6.48 -11.90 3.09
CA ASP A 186 7.67 -11.04 3.04
C ASP A 186 8.97 -11.66 3.58
N ALA A 187 9.08 -12.99 3.56
CA ALA A 187 10.18 -13.74 4.18
C ALA A 187 11.09 -14.49 3.17
N GLY A 188 10.94 -14.25 1.87
CA GLY A 188 11.77 -14.90 0.84
C GLY A 188 13.13 -14.23 0.67
N PRO A 189 14.07 -14.85 -0.08
CA PRO A 189 15.45 -14.35 -0.21
C PRO A 189 15.52 -12.93 -0.76
N LEU A 190 16.46 -12.15 -0.23
CA LEU A 190 16.72 -10.79 -0.70
C LEU A 190 17.55 -10.82 -1.99
N LEU A 191 17.16 -10.01 -2.97
CA LEU A 191 17.91 -9.77 -4.20
C LEU A 191 18.76 -8.50 -4.06
N ARG A 192 18.13 -7.39 -3.62
CA ARG A 192 18.72 -6.06 -3.41
C ARG A 192 17.98 -5.27 -2.33
N GLN A 193 18.61 -4.25 -1.75
CA GLN A 193 18.01 -3.41 -0.71
C GLN A 193 18.77 -2.08 -0.57
N GLU A 194 18.07 -0.95 -0.54
CA GLU A 194 18.62 0.41 -0.37
C GLU A 194 18.19 1.03 0.97
N GLU A 195 19.11 1.70 1.66
CA GLU A 195 18.82 2.51 2.86
C GLU A 195 18.52 3.99 2.52
N ARG A 196 17.44 4.52 3.09
CA ARG A 196 17.03 5.92 3.00
C ARG A 196 17.05 6.56 4.39
N PRO A 197 18.14 7.24 4.78
CA PRO A 197 18.21 8.02 6.02
C PRO A 197 17.10 9.08 6.07
N LEU A 198 16.55 9.32 7.26
CA LEU A 198 15.42 10.23 7.49
C LEU A 198 15.86 11.50 8.22
N VAL A 199 15.35 12.66 7.79
CA VAL A 199 15.60 13.95 8.45
C VAL A 199 14.56 14.28 9.54
N GLY A 200 13.43 13.56 9.55
CA GLY A 200 12.47 13.51 10.64
C GLY A 200 11.12 14.16 10.35
N ASP A 201 11.02 15.02 9.35
CA ASP A 201 9.75 15.65 8.93
C ASP A 201 9.08 14.98 7.73
N GLU A 202 9.69 13.93 7.15
CA GLU A 202 9.12 13.18 6.03
C GLU A 202 7.75 12.59 6.37
N GLN A 203 6.76 12.92 5.54
CA GLN A 203 5.42 12.35 5.60
C GLN A 203 5.34 11.10 4.72
N GLU A 204 4.52 10.13 5.14
CA GLU A 204 4.41 8.84 4.46
C GLU A 204 4.02 8.92 2.97
N PRO A 205 3.00 9.68 2.51
CA PRO A 205 2.57 9.59 1.11
C PRO A 205 3.65 9.93 0.05
N PRO A 206 4.45 11.02 0.17
CA PRO A 206 5.55 11.25 -0.76
C PRO A 206 6.72 10.28 -0.56
N LEU A 207 7.06 9.90 0.68
CA LEU A 207 8.17 8.97 0.93
C LEU A 207 7.85 7.54 0.46
N LEU A 208 6.59 7.12 0.51
CA LEU A 208 6.16 5.83 -0.05
C LEU A 208 6.32 5.82 -1.57
N LEU A 209 6.00 6.94 -2.24
CA LEU A 209 6.24 7.08 -3.68
C LEU A 209 7.75 7.04 -3.98
N GLU A 210 8.55 7.82 -3.26
CA GLU A 210 10.02 7.83 -3.40
C GLU A 210 10.62 6.42 -3.26
N LEU A 211 10.19 5.64 -2.26
CA LEU A 211 10.68 4.27 -2.04
C LEU A 211 10.21 3.27 -3.12
N PHE A 212 9.04 3.45 -3.74
CA PHE A 212 8.61 2.63 -4.87
C PHE A 212 9.28 3.03 -6.19
N GLU A 213 9.57 4.32 -6.39
CA GLU A 213 10.37 4.81 -7.51
C GLU A 213 11.79 4.26 -7.42
N ARG A 214 12.51 4.54 -6.31
CA ARG A 214 13.81 3.94 -5.99
C ARG A 214 13.84 2.43 -6.17
N GLY A 215 12.90 1.72 -5.54
CA GLY A 215 12.79 0.26 -5.61
C GLY A 215 12.50 -0.30 -7.01
N THR A 216 12.24 0.55 -8.01
CA THR A 216 12.02 0.17 -9.40
C THR A 216 13.14 0.67 -10.33
N GLU A 217 13.57 1.92 -10.18
CA GLU A 217 14.53 2.62 -11.05
C GLU A 217 16.00 2.16 -10.87
N PRO A 218 16.85 2.37 -11.88
CA PRO A 218 18.29 2.38 -11.71
C PRO A 218 18.76 3.67 -11.02
N LEU A 219 19.63 3.56 -10.01
CA LEU A 219 20.34 4.70 -9.42
C LEU A 219 21.85 4.53 -9.60
N GLU A 220 22.58 5.64 -9.84
CA GLU A 220 24.03 5.64 -10.14
C GLU A 220 24.96 5.10 -9.01
N ALA A 221 24.40 4.56 -7.93
CA ALA A 221 25.12 3.97 -6.81
C ALA A 221 24.65 2.55 -6.42
N GLU A 222 23.40 2.17 -6.71
CA GLU A 222 22.81 0.89 -6.25
C GLU A 222 21.88 0.27 -7.30
N ASP A 223 22.29 -0.89 -7.83
CA ASP A 223 21.52 -1.74 -8.73
C ASP A 223 20.26 -2.27 -8.02
N LEU A 224 19.09 -1.64 -8.16
CA LEU A 224 17.83 -2.14 -7.59
C LEU A 224 17.09 -3.06 -8.57
N LEU A 225 15.76 -2.95 -8.74
CA LEU A 225 14.97 -3.95 -9.47
C LEU A 225 15.42 -4.09 -10.92
N LEU A 226 15.44 -2.99 -11.69
CA LEU A 226 15.74 -3.02 -13.12
C LEU A 226 17.16 -3.54 -13.42
N ASP A 227 18.17 -3.11 -12.66
CA ASP A 227 19.56 -3.54 -12.88
C ASP A 227 19.86 -4.95 -12.36
N ALA A 228 19.08 -5.44 -11.39
CA ALA A 228 19.16 -6.82 -10.96
C ALA A 228 18.52 -7.81 -11.96
N LEU A 229 17.56 -7.38 -12.81
CA LEU A 229 16.89 -8.26 -13.77
C LEU A 229 17.84 -9.09 -14.66
N PRO A 230 18.92 -8.54 -15.27
CA PRO A 230 19.96 -9.31 -15.95
C PRO A 230 20.47 -10.53 -15.16
N SER A 231 20.76 -10.34 -13.86
CA SER A 231 21.26 -11.41 -12.98
C SER A 231 20.21 -12.47 -12.60
N VAL A 232 18.93 -12.15 -12.79
CA VAL A 232 17.81 -13.10 -12.70
C VAL A 232 17.65 -13.88 -14.01
N TRP A 233 17.87 -13.23 -15.16
CA TRP A 233 17.74 -13.85 -16.49
C TRP A 233 18.82 -14.88 -16.84
N ASP A 234 20.05 -14.66 -16.35
CA ASP A 234 21.17 -15.61 -16.49
C ASP A 234 21.33 -16.54 -15.27
N GLY A 235 20.68 -16.22 -14.15
CA GLY A 235 20.70 -16.98 -12.91
C GLY A 235 21.92 -16.70 -12.00
N SER A 236 22.80 -15.76 -12.37
CA SER A 236 23.98 -15.39 -11.57
C SER A 236 23.64 -14.85 -10.18
N CYS A 237 22.44 -14.28 -9.99
CA CYS A 237 21.97 -13.84 -8.68
C CYS A 237 21.88 -14.99 -7.66
N ALA A 238 21.70 -16.25 -8.09
CA ALA A 238 21.40 -17.38 -7.21
C ALA A 238 22.49 -17.65 -6.15
N GLY A 239 23.75 -17.28 -6.42
CA GLY A 239 24.85 -17.36 -5.45
C GLY A 239 24.87 -16.22 -4.41
N GLN A 240 24.08 -15.16 -4.62
CA GLN A 240 23.97 -13.98 -3.75
C GLN A 240 22.72 -14.01 -2.85
N LEU A 241 21.72 -14.84 -3.18
CA LEU A 241 20.42 -14.86 -2.49
C LEU A 241 20.51 -15.44 -1.06
N ALA A 242 20.68 -14.56 -0.08
CA ALA A 242 20.63 -14.92 1.33
C ALA A 242 19.16 -15.13 1.81
N PRO A 243 18.85 -16.23 2.52
CA PRO A 243 17.63 -16.35 3.29
C PRO A 243 17.57 -15.28 4.39
N GLN A 244 16.39 -14.68 4.60
CA GLN A 244 16.22 -13.67 5.65
C GLN A 244 16.32 -14.26 7.07
N GLU A 245 17.01 -13.56 7.98
CA GLU A 245 17.09 -13.90 9.40
C GLU A 245 15.73 -13.73 10.11
N ASP A 246 14.97 -14.82 10.28
CA ASP A 246 13.68 -14.79 10.99
C ASP A 246 13.74 -14.23 12.42
N ALA A 247 14.88 -14.38 13.11
CA ALA A 247 15.08 -13.86 14.46
C ALA A 247 15.12 -12.32 14.52
N ARG A 248 15.38 -11.64 13.39
CA ARG A 248 15.38 -10.17 13.27
C ARG A 248 14.05 -9.62 12.72
N ALA A 249 13.06 -10.48 12.42
CA ALA A 249 11.87 -10.06 11.71
C ALA A 249 10.84 -9.34 12.60
N THR A 250 10.54 -8.07 12.28
CA THR A 250 9.47 -7.29 12.92
C THR A 250 8.20 -7.27 12.04
N LYS A 251 7.03 -7.01 12.65
CA LYS A 251 5.72 -7.10 11.97
C LYS A 251 5.09 -5.74 11.73
N ALA A 252 4.83 -5.42 10.47
CA ALA A 252 4.04 -4.27 10.05
C ALA A 252 2.54 -4.57 10.11
N ALA A 253 1.95 -4.41 11.30
CA ALA A 253 0.51 -4.60 11.50
C ALA A 253 -0.30 -3.58 10.68
N LYS A 254 -1.29 -4.05 9.91
CA LYS A 254 -2.23 -3.23 9.13
C LYS A 254 -2.82 -2.11 10.00
N LEU A 255 -2.89 -0.88 9.46
CA LEU A 255 -3.52 0.23 10.18
C LEU A 255 -5.06 0.07 10.24
N SER A 256 -5.68 0.78 11.17
CA SER A 256 -7.12 0.89 11.35
C SER A 256 -7.54 2.35 11.58
N THR A 257 -8.85 2.62 11.64
CA THR A 257 -9.36 3.94 12.07
C THR A 257 -9.14 4.22 13.56
N ALA A 258 -8.79 3.22 14.37
CA ALA A 258 -8.46 3.40 15.78
C ALA A 258 -7.04 3.95 16.00
N ASP A 259 -6.08 3.63 15.13
CA ASP A 259 -4.71 4.19 15.16
C ASP A 259 -4.68 5.72 14.98
N ALA A 260 -5.78 6.31 14.50
CA ALA A 260 -5.90 7.72 14.14
C ALA A 260 -6.01 8.70 15.32
N GLU A 261 -6.40 8.22 16.51
CA GLU A 261 -6.65 9.07 17.69
C GLU A 261 -5.36 9.39 18.46
N LEU A 262 -4.93 10.66 18.42
CA LEU A 262 -3.83 11.17 19.21
C LEU A 262 -4.30 11.53 20.62
N ARG A 263 -4.16 10.56 21.52
CA ARG A 263 -4.32 10.71 22.97
C ARG A 263 -3.05 11.35 23.55
N LEU A 264 -3.00 12.69 23.50
CA LEU A 264 -1.82 13.46 23.88
C LEU A 264 -1.45 13.27 25.37
N GLU A 265 -2.39 12.85 26.21
CA GLU A 265 -2.17 12.42 27.59
C GLU A 265 -1.41 11.09 27.73
N GLN A 266 -1.29 10.30 26.66
CA GLN A 266 -0.64 8.97 26.64
C GLN A 266 0.62 8.92 25.76
N LEU A 267 1.01 10.04 25.14
CA LEU A 267 2.09 10.13 24.16
C LEU A 267 3.06 11.25 24.53
N SER A 268 4.34 11.07 24.22
CA SER A 268 5.29 12.17 24.06
C SER A 268 5.02 12.95 22.76
N ALA A 269 5.61 14.14 22.64
CA ALA A 269 5.57 14.91 21.39
C ALA A 269 6.29 14.20 20.23
N SER A 270 7.25 13.31 20.54
CA SER A 270 7.94 12.49 19.54
C SER A 270 7.00 11.45 18.92
N GLU A 271 6.33 10.65 19.76
CA GLU A 271 5.37 9.65 19.31
C GLU A 271 4.15 10.29 18.61
N ALA A 272 3.68 11.43 19.10
CA ALA A 272 2.61 12.18 18.45
C ALA A 272 3.03 12.74 17.08
N HIS A 273 4.26 13.27 16.95
CA HIS A 273 4.82 13.73 15.68
C HIS A 273 5.03 12.58 14.68
N ASN A 274 5.58 11.46 15.16
CA ASN A 274 5.76 10.23 14.39
C ASN A 274 4.43 9.69 13.85
N LYS A 275 3.39 9.58 14.68
CA LYS A 275 2.04 9.21 14.21
C LYS A 275 1.48 10.20 13.17
N VAL A 276 1.71 11.52 13.34
CA VAL A 276 1.25 12.53 12.37
C VAL A 276 1.91 12.35 11.00
N ARG A 277 3.24 12.12 10.96
CA ARG A 277 3.97 11.95 9.69
C ARG A 277 3.74 10.57 9.05
N ALA A 278 3.69 9.52 9.87
CA ALA A 278 3.42 8.13 9.46
C ALA A 278 2.02 7.92 8.86
N PHE A 279 1.01 8.58 9.42
CA PHE A 279 -0.39 8.38 9.03
C PHE A 279 -0.93 9.55 8.19
N ALA A 280 -0.06 10.39 7.62
CA ALA A 280 -0.45 11.60 6.89
C ALA A 280 -1.42 11.33 5.71
N GLY A 281 -1.31 10.17 5.06
CA GLY A 281 -2.28 9.65 4.10
C GLY A 281 -3.51 9.04 4.77
N TRP A 282 -3.42 7.75 5.13
CA TRP A 282 -4.48 7.01 5.83
C TRP A 282 -3.94 6.42 7.14
N PRO A 283 -4.71 6.43 8.25
CA PRO A 283 -6.06 6.99 8.42
C PRO A 283 -6.13 8.54 8.50
N GLY A 284 -4.99 9.23 8.59
CA GLY A 284 -4.92 10.63 9.00
C GLY A 284 -5.12 10.77 10.51
N THR A 285 -4.30 11.58 11.19
CA THR A 285 -4.40 11.75 12.64
C THR A 285 -5.39 12.83 13.08
N TRP A 286 -5.90 12.71 14.31
CA TRP A 286 -6.73 13.73 14.96
C TRP A 286 -6.65 13.67 16.48
N THR A 287 -6.93 14.79 17.14
CA THR A 287 -7.16 14.85 18.60
C THR A 287 -8.48 15.57 18.90
N ARG A 288 -8.91 15.62 20.16
CA ARG A 288 -10.10 16.38 20.58
C ARG A 288 -9.70 17.76 21.10
N ILE A 289 -10.39 18.82 20.69
CA ILE A 289 -10.15 20.19 21.20
C ILE A 289 -11.49 20.82 21.60
N SER A 290 -11.60 21.27 22.85
CA SER A 290 -12.65 22.18 23.31
C SER A 290 -12.27 23.63 22.95
N ILE A 291 -13.26 24.44 22.56
CA ILE A 291 -13.09 25.86 22.27
C ILE A 291 -14.13 26.65 23.07
N GLY A 292 -13.67 27.55 23.94
CA GLY A 292 -14.53 28.37 24.80
C GLY A 292 -15.32 27.58 25.86
N GLY A 293 -14.88 26.37 26.21
CA GLY A 293 -15.59 25.48 27.14
C GLY A 293 -16.73 24.66 26.51
N ALA A 294 -16.91 24.72 25.18
CA ALA A 294 -17.87 23.87 24.47
C ALA A 294 -17.37 22.42 24.32
N GLU A 295 -18.27 21.50 23.94
CA GLU A 295 -17.97 20.09 23.70
C GLU A 295 -16.74 19.85 22.81
N PRO A 296 -15.84 18.91 23.14
CA PRO A 296 -14.60 18.70 22.37
C PRO A 296 -14.84 18.15 20.96
N ILE A 297 -14.38 18.89 19.95
CA ILE A 297 -14.50 18.50 18.54
C ILE A 297 -13.25 17.75 18.04
N ARG A 298 -13.44 16.79 17.12
CA ARG A 298 -12.33 16.11 16.42
C ARG A 298 -11.59 17.09 15.50
N VAL A 299 -10.34 17.40 15.79
CA VAL A 299 -9.47 18.26 14.97
C VAL A 299 -8.37 17.40 14.34
N LYS A 300 -8.31 17.34 13.01
CA LYS A 300 -7.23 16.62 12.30
C LYS A 300 -5.93 17.41 12.41
N LEU A 301 -4.84 16.74 12.77
CA LEU A 301 -3.49 17.32 12.71
C LEU A 301 -2.84 16.84 11.41
N LEU A 302 -2.34 17.77 10.60
CA LEU A 302 -1.84 17.47 9.24
C LEU A 302 -0.34 17.68 9.11
N GLN A 303 0.24 18.60 9.86
CA GLN A 303 1.67 18.86 9.88
C GLN A 303 2.08 19.34 11.27
N THR A 304 3.13 18.74 11.80
CA THR A 304 3.68 19.01 13.14
C THR A 304 5.20 19.07 13.06
N ARG A 305 5.82 19.56 14.14
CA ARG A 305 7.24 19.40 14.44
C ARG A 305 7.42 19.26 15.96
N LEU A 306 8.59 18.83 16.38
CA LEU A 306 8.98 18.86 17.79
C LEU A 306 9.19 20.31 18.24
N GLY A 307 8.53 20.71 19.33
CA GLY A 307 8.80 21.99 19.98
C GLY A 307 10.15 21.95 20.69
N ALA A 308 10.91 23.04 20.64
CA ALA A 308 12.22 23.11 21.27
C ALA A 308 12.13 22.80 22.78
N ALA A 309 12.79 21.72 23.20
CA ALA A 309 12.84 21.33 24.61
C ALA A 309 13.45 22.45 25.45
N ALA A 310 12.73 22.90 26.47
CA ALA A 310 13.23 23.88 27.42
C ALA A 310 14.37 23.24 28.24
N ARG A 311 15.63 23.41 27.78
CA ARG A 311 16.81 23.12 28.60
C ARG A 311 16.66 23.91 29.89
N SER A 312 16.51 23.22 31.02
CA SER A 312 16.40 23.88 32.32
C SER A 312 17.71 24.59 32.63
N ARG A 313 17.76 25.88 32.34
CA ARG A 313 18.77 26.81 32.81
C ARG A 313 18.04 27.93 33.52
N HIS A 314 18.33 28.12 34.80
CA HIS A 314 18.01 29.39 35.45
C HIS A 314 18.72 30.51 34.69
N LEU A 315 17.98 31.55 34.29
CA LEU A 315 18.34 32.97 34.45
C LEU A 315 17.29 33.87 33.77
N SER A 316 16.99 35.00 34.43
CA SER A 316 16.20 36.16 33.97
C SER A 316 14.68 35.97 33.74
N PRO A 317 13.85 36.98 34.10
CA PRO A 317 12.41 36.97 33.86
C PRO A 317 12.05 37.32 32.40
N PRO A 318 10.90 36.86 31.87
CA PRO A 318 10.54 37.04 30.47
C PRO A 318 9.91 38.41 30.15
N LEU A 319 10.36 39.02 29.06
CA LEU A 319 9.63 40.08 28.37
C LEU A 319 8.39 39.49 27.66
N GLN A 320 7.21 39.89 28.14
CA GLN A 320 5.88 39.81 27.53
C GLN A 320 5.59 38.68 26.52
N SER A 321 5.01 37.59 27.06
CA SER A 321 4.05 36.69 26.40
C SER A 321 4.42 36.04 25.04
N SER A 322 5.13 34.91 25.11
CA SER A 322 4.56 33.67 24.57
C SER A 322 4.58 32.61 25.68
N SER A 323 3.44 32.34 26.31
CA SER A 323 3.36 31.35 27.38
C SER A 323 3.62 29.94 26.83
N ARG A 324 4.41 29.14 27.56
CA ARG A 324 4.32 27.68 27.44
C ARG A 324 2.92 27.30 27.93
N PRO A 325 2.11 26.55 27.17
CA PRO A 325 0.81 26.10 27.66
C PRO A 325 0.99 25.25 28.91
N THR A 326 0.07 25.36 29.87
CA THR A 326 0.06 24.53 31.08
C THR A 326 -1.05 23.49 30.97
N GLY A 327 -0.73 22.24 31.33
CA GLY A 327 -1.65 21.10 31.19
C GLY A 327 -2.20 20.98 29.77
N ARG A 328 -3.52 21.09 29.63
CA ARG A 328 -4.26 20.83 28.39
C ARG A 328 -4.39 22.02 27.43
N GLN A 329 -3.82 23.17 27.78
CA GLN A 329 -3.99 24.39 26.98
C GLN A 329 -3.37 24.28 25.58
N VAL A 330 -4.06 24.86 24.60
CA VAL A 330 -3.49 25.16 23.27
C VAL A 330 -3.02 26.61 23.30
N ALA A 331 -1.77 26.87 22.96
CA ALA A 331 -1.20 28.22 22.93
C ALA A 331 -0.49 28.51 21.60
N LEU A 332 -0.52 29.75 21.11
CA LEU A 332 0.25 30.14 19.93
C LEU A 332 1.74 30.33 20.29
N ALA A 333 2.63 29.79 19.45
CA ALA A 333 4.07 30.01 19.57
C ALA A 333 4.46 31.48 19.31
N ALA A 334 5.60 31.93 19.88
CA ALA A 334 6.23 33.18 19.49
C ALA A 334 6.45 33.22 17.95
N GLY A 335 6.23 34.38 17.33
CA GLY A 335 6.21 34.51 15.86
C GLY A 335 4.99 33.89 15.18
N GLY A 336 4.07 33.26 15.91
CA GLY A 336 2.75 32.86 15.40
C GLY A 336 2.75 31.83 14.28
N GLY A 337 3.76 30.95 14.21
CA GLY A 337 3.90 29.92 13.17
C GLY A 337 3.40 28.52 13.56
N ALA A 338 3.08 28.28 14.84
CA ALA A 338 2.68 26.98 15.36
C ALA A 338 1.72 27.11 16.55
N LEU A 339 0.82 26.13 16.71
CA LEU A 339 0.10 25.88 17.96
C LEU A 339 0.91 24.91 18.81
N ARG A 340 1.13 25.25 20.08
CA ARG A 340 1.78 24.41 21.08
C ARG A 340 0.73 23.63 21.86
N LEU A 341 0.90 22.31 21.89
CA LEU A 341 0.14 21.39 22.73
C LEU A 341 1.14 20.66 23.64
N VAL A 342 0.82 20.56 24.93
CA VAL A 342 1.64 19.77 25.88
C VAL A 342 1.26 18.29 25.76
N CYS A 343 2.26 17.42 25.77
CA CYS A 343 2.13 15.97 25.76
C CYS A 343 2.21 15.38 27.19
N GLY A 344 1.94 14.07 27.35
CA GLY A 344 1.79 13.42 28.66
C GLY A 344 3.06 13.43 29.52
N ASP A 345 4.22 13.42 28.86
CA ASP A 345 5.57 13.59 29.45
C ASP A 345 5.95 15.06 29.72
N GLY A 346 5.07 16.01 29.43
CA GLY A 346 5.32 17.45 29.50
C GLY A 346 6.07 18.04 28.31
N SER A 347 6.44 17.24 27.29
CA SER A 347 7.05 17.75 26.05
C SER A 347 6.06 18.56 25.22
N LEU A 348 6.53 19.22 24.15
CA LEU A 348 5.74 20.16 23.35
C LEU A 348 5.65 19.69 21.89
N LEU A 349 4.43 19.43 21.44
CA LEU A 349 4.11 19.25 20.03
C LEU A 349 3.79 20.62 19.41
N GLU A 350 4.48 21.00 18.35
CA GLU A 350 4.16 22.23 17.58
C GLU A 350 3.40 21.87 16.30
N VAL A 351 2.09 22.12 16.29
CA VAL A 351 1.20 21.91 15.14
C VAL A 351 1.30 23.11 14.19
N LEU A 352 1.68 22.85 12.94
CA LEU A 352 1.81 23.86 11.89
C LEU A 352 0.53 23.98 11.06
N ARG A 353 -0.13 22.83 10.79
CA ARG A 353 -1.31 22.74 9.92
C ARG A 353 -2.33 21.74 10.46
N LEU A 354 -3.61 22.10 10.40
CA LEU A 354 -4.72 21.34 10.97
C LEU A 354 -6.01 21.48 10.14
N THR A 355 -7.05 20.70 10.47
CA THR A 355 -8.39 20.82 9.86
C THR A 355 -9.51 20.61 10.90
N LEU A 356 -10.44 21.57 10.93
CA LEU A 356 -11.69 21.50 11.69
C LEU A 356 -12.76 20.65 10.97
N PRO A 357 -13.74 20.06 11.68
CA PRO A 357 -14.83 19.29 11.08
C PRO A 357 -15.53 20.05 9.95
N GLY A 358 -15.61 19.44 8.77
CA GLY A 358 -16.26 20.01 7.58
C GLY A 358 -15.57 21.25 6.98
N LYS A 359 -14.39 21.67 7.46
CA LYS A 359 -13.65 22.84 6.93
C LYS A 359 -12.51 22.39 5.99
N LYS A 360 -11.88 23.38 5.34
CA LYS A 360 -10.61 23.19 4.61
C LYS A 360 -9.42 23.18 5.61
N PRO A 361 -8.26 22.63 5.22
CA PRO A 361 -7.01 22.81 5.97
C PRO A 361 -6.66 24.27 6.20
N VAL A 362 -6.19 24.57 7.41
CA VAL A 362 -5.71 25.90 7.84
C VAL A 362 -4.36 25.77 8.55
N ASP A 363 -3.58 26.85 8.53
CA ASP A 363 -2.38 26.98 9.35
C ASP A 363 -2.72 27.32 10.82
N ALA A 364 -1.70 27.23 11.67
CA ALA A 364 -1.77 27.55 13.09
C ALA A 364 -2.30 28.96 13.41
N ARG A 365 -1.91 29.98 12.63
CA ARG A 365 -2.29 31.38 12.87
C ARG A 365 -3.72 31.64 12.46
N ALA A 366 -4.14 31.11 11.31
CA ALA A 366 -5.53 31.19 10.85
C ALA A 366 -6.50 30.50 11.84
N PHE A 367 -6.13 29.34 12.40
CA PHE A 367 -6.90 28.72 13.48
C PHE A 367 -6.94 29.60 14.73
N TRP A 368 -5.79 30.10 15.20
CA TRP A 368 -5.71 30.92 16.41
C TRP A 368 -6.54 32.20 16.30
N ASN A 369 -6.46 32.91 15.17
CA ASN A 369 -7.28 34.08 14.89
C ASN A 369 -8.77 33.71 14.94
N GLY A 370 -9.17 32.58 14.36
CA GLY A 370 -10.54 32.05 14.41
C GLY A 370 -11.07 31.67 15.80
N LEU A 371 -10.20 31.63 16.83
CA LEU A 371 -10.66 31.51 18.22
C LEU A 371 -11.34 32.79 18.70
N ASN A 372 -11.05 33.97 18.12
CA ASN A 372 -11.58 35.28 18.55
C ASN A 372 -11.42 35.50 20.07
N GLY A 373 -10.24 35.23 20.62
CA GLY A 373 -9.92 35.39 22.05
C GLY A 373 -10.47 34.28 22.97
N ARG A 374 -11.28 33.34 22.48
CA ARG A 374 -11.71 32.16 23.26
C ARG A 374 -10.51 31.26 23.55
N ARG A 375 -10.45 30.69 24.76
CA ARG A 375 -9.47 29.65 25.09
C ARG A 375 -9.74 28.39 24.29
N ALA A 376 -8.69 27.63 23.99
CA ALA A 376 -8.78 26.30 23.41
C ALA A 376 -7.93 25.32 24.24
N GLU A 377 -8.47 24.14 24.51
CA GLU A 377 -7.83 23.11 25.33
C GLU A 377 -8.03 21.74 24.69
N TRP A 378 -7.01 20.90 24.64
CA TRP A 378 -7.14 19.54 24.13
C TRP A 378 -7.76 18.61 25.19
N ALA A 379 -8.57 17.65 24.76
CA ALA A 379 -9.32 16.78 25.66
C ALA A 379 -8.89 15.32 25.53
N SER A 380 -8.66 14.67 26.67
CA SER A 380 -8.57 13.22 26.74
C SER A 380 -9.86 12.54 26.26
N ALA A 381 -9.80 11.25 25.96
CA ALA A 381 -11.02 10.46 25.86
C ALA A 381 -11.81 10.48 27.18
N PRO A 382 -13.15 10.39 27.16
CA PRO A 382 -13.92 9.98 28.34
C PRO A 382 -13.48 8.58 28.80
N PRO A 383 -13.47 8.26 30.11
CA PRO A 383 -12.95 6.99 30.61
C PRO A 383 -13.67 5.77 30.00
N ASP A 384 -14.98 5.88 29.74
CA ASP A 384 -15.81 4.80 29.19
C ASP A 384 -15.86 4.76 27.65
N ALA A 385 -15.09 5.59 26.94
CA ALA A 385 -15.07 5.63 25.47
C ALA A 385 -14.28 4.47 24.83
N ALA A 386 -14.23 3.31 25.47
CA ALA A 386 -13.63 2.09 24.96
C ALA A 386 -14.59 1.38 23.99
N ALA A 387 -14.44 1.68 22.69
CA ALA A 387 -15.09 0.98 21.59
C ALA A 387 -16.63 0.90 21.65
N ALA A 388 -17.30 2.06 21.66
CA ALA A 388 -18.65 2.13 21.10
C ALA A 388 -18.57 1.74 19.61
N PRO A 389 -19.30 0.71 19.13
CA PRO A 389 -19.21 0.25 17.76
C PRO A 389 -19.83 1.28 16.80
N GLU A 390 -18.99 2.00 16.06
CA GLU A 390 -19.42 2.87 14.96
C GLU A 390 -20.21 2.03 13.95
N HIS A 391 -21.44 2.44 13.63
CA HIS A 391 -22.49 1.57 13.06
C HIS A 391 -21.98 0.59 12.00
N ALA A 392 -21.95 -0.70 12.36
CA ALA A 392 -21.80 -1.78 11.40
C ALA A 392 -23.02 -1.79 10.47
N ALA A 393 -22.87 -1.20 9.29
CA ALA A 393 -23.77 -1.42 8.17
C ALA A 393 -23.61 -2.89 7.74
N ALA A 394 -24.32 -3.78 8.42
CA ALA A 394 -24.21 -5.22 8.24
C ALA A 394 -24.59 -5.59 6.81
N SER A 395 -23.58 -5.92 6.00
CA SER A 395 -23.76 -6.58 4.71
C SER A 395 -24.16 -8.03 4.95
N ALA A 396 -25.40 -8.23 5.40
CA ALA A 396 -26.04 -9.54 5.34
C ALA A 396 -26.01 -10.02 3.88
N PRO A 397 -25.68 -11.29 3.61
CA PRO A 397 -25.83 -11.84 2.28
C PRO A 397 -27.33 -11.79 1.89
N PRO A 398 -27.68 -11.49 0.63
CA PRO A 398 -29.06 -11.57 0.20
C PRO A 398 -29.52 -13.02 0.22
N GLU A 399 -30.48 -13.35 1.09
CA GLU A 399 -31.20 -14.62 0.98
C GLU A 399 -31.97 -14.70 -0.35
N PRO A 400 -32.10 -15.89 -0.96
CA PRO A 400 -32.75 -16.03 -2.25
C PRO A 400 -34.24 -15.73 -2.16
N LEU A 401 -34.76 -14.96 -3.13
CA LEU A 401 -36.18 -14.61 -3.24
C LEU A 401 -37.02 -15.83 -3.69
N ALA A 402 -37.26 -16.77 -2.77
CA ALA A 402 -38.13 -17.92 -2.99
C ALA A 402 -39.59 -17.47 -3.17
N ALA A 403 -40.25 -17.93 -4.24
CA ALA A 403 -41.57 -17.46 -4.62
C ALA A 403 -42.69 -17.99 -3.69
N ALA A 404 -43.39 -17.06 -3.03
CA ALA A 404 -44.51 -17.36 -2.13
C ALA A 404 -45.88 -16.97 -2.76
N VAL A 405 -46.21 -17.51 -3.93
CA VAL A 405 -47.58 -17.43 -4.49
C VAL A 405 -48.37 -18.64 -4.00
N GLY A 406 -49.22 -18.42 -2.99
CA GLY A 406 -49.97 -19.50 -2.33
C GLY A 406 -51.03 -20.15 -3.22
N ALA A 407 -50.82 -21.41 -3.60
CA ALA A 407 -51.75 -22.18 -4.42
C ALA A 407 -53.01 -22.60 -3.64
N LYS A 408 -54.05 -21.75 -3.63
CA LYS A 408 -55.40 -22.17 -3.23
C LYS A 408 -56.01 -23.07 -4.32
N ARG A 409 -56.01 -24.37 -4.08
CA ARG A 409 -56.79 -25.34 -4.87
C ARG A 409 -58.28 -25.11 -4.64
N GLN A 410 -59.02 -24.79 -5.69
CA GLN A 410 -60.41 -25.22 -5.83
C GLN A 410 -60.52 -26.14 -7.06
N ARG A 411 -61.45 -27.08 -6.97
CA ARG A 411 -61.85 -28.09 -7.98
C ARG A 411 -63.33 -27.82 -8.29
N VAL A 412 -63.95 -28.56 -9.22
CA VAL A 412 -65.30 -28.32 -9.81
C VAL A 412 -65.20 -27.30 -10.97
N GLU A 413 -65.66 -27.56 -12.21
CA GLU A 413 -66.25 -28.79 -12.79
C GLU A 413 -65.91 -28.92 -14.31
N VAL A 414 -66.53 -29.88 -15.01
CA VAL A 414 -66.29 -30.18 -16.44
C VAL A 414 -67.57 -30.03 -17.26
N THR A 415 -67.56 -29.18 -18.30
CA THR A 415 -68.57 -29.14 -19.38
C THR A 415 -67.97 -28.74 -20.73
N GLU A 416 -67.91 -29.73 -21.63
CA GLU A 416 -68.08 -29.75 -23.11
C GLU A 416 -67.49 -28.67 -24.09
N PRO A 417 -67.00 -29.08 -25.30
CA PRO A 417 -66.62 -28.24 -26.46
C PRO A 417 -67.76 -28.17 -27.53
N PRO A 418 -67.59 -27.68 -28.79
CA PRO A 418 -66.50 -26.96 -29.48
C PRO A 418 -66.95 -25.50 -29.82
N PRO A 419 -67.10 -24.92 -31.06
CA PRO A 419 -66.70 -25.23 -32.47
C PRO A 419 -65.49 -24.37 -32.98
N PRO A 420 -65.04 -24.46 -34.26
CA PRO A 420 -63.76 -23.88 -34.69
C PRO A 420 -63.80 -22.68 -35.68
N GLY A 421 -62.76 -21.83 -35.60
CA GLY A 421 -62.13 -21.19 -36.76
C GLY A 421 -62.65 -19.82 -37.21
N PHE A 422 -61.78 -18.80 -37.14
CA PHE A 422 -61.80 -17.65 -38.05
C PHE A 422 -60.38 -17.10 -38.26
N THR A 423 -60.06 -16.68 -39.48
CA THR A 423 -58.77 -16.07 -39.85
C THR A 423 -59.01 -14.68 -40.48
N TRP A 424 -57.93 -13.91 -40.62
CA TRP A 424 -57.80 -12.48 -40.98
C TRP A 424 -57.67 -11.50 -39.78
N GLY A 425 -56.84 -10.45 -39.86
CA GLY A 425 -55.77 -10.23 -40.85
C GLY A 425 -55.37 -8.77 -41.11
N GLY A 426 -54.15 -8.40 -40.69
CA GLY A 426 -53.30 -7.40 -41.35
C GLY A 426 -53.57 -5.90 -41.10
N LYS A 427 -52.45 -5.16 -40.99
CA LYS A 427 -52.30 -3.69 -40.99
C LYS A 427 -52.80 -2.97 -39.73
N TYR A 428 -52.15 -1.90 -39.27
CA TYR A 428 -51.01 -1.16 -39.85
C TYR A 428 -49.68 -1.46 -39.16
#